data_AF-A0AAJ5QQC5-F1
#
_entry.id   AF-A0AAJ5QQC5-F1
#
_cell.length_a   1.000
_cell.length_b   1.000
_cell.length_c   1.000
_cell.angle_alpha   90.00
_cell.angle_beta   90.00
_cell.angle_gamma   90.00
#
_symmetry.space_group_name_H-M   'P 1'
#
loop_
_entity.id
_entity.type
_entity.pdbx_description
1 polymer ?
#
loop_
_entity_poly.entity_id
_entity_poly.type
_entity_poly.pdbx_seq_one_letter_code
_entity_poly.pdbx_strand_id
1 'polypeptide(L)'
;MSKNIEIKNTSTELFYDLAKRSFEASWKTMQDICCDNISHLVDDADFMSAFIRITINHICHNFEKFTMQEGNQGNLEEVNFEEVAERLVRHSWEFSEESYTQ
;
A
#
# COMPACT_ATOMS: atom_id res chain seq x y z
N MET A 1 11.03 26.74 -19.68
CA MET A 1 10.30 25.93 -18.69
C MET A 1 11.20 24.78 -18.31
N SER A 2 11.76 24.80 -17.11
CA SER A 2 12.57 23.69 -16.60
C SER A 2 11.63 22.51 -16.36
N LYS A 3 11.90 21.36 -16.99
CA LYS A 3 11.25 20.10 -16.63
C LYS A 3 11.64 19.84 -15.17
N ASN A 4 10.70 19.98 -14.24
CA ASN A 4 10.86 19.46 -12.89
C ASN A 4 11.01 17.95 -13.04
N ILE A 5 12.26 17.48 -13.06
CA ILE A 5 12.56 16.07 -12.82
C ILE A 5 12.24 15.93 -11.34
N GLU A 6 11.01 15.55 -11.03
CA GLU A 6 10.65 15.14 -9.68
C GLU A 6 11.56 13.97 -9.35
N ILE A 7 12.56 14.22 -8.50
CA ILE A 7 13.44 13.17 -8.01
C ILE A 7 12.54 12.30 -7.13
N LYS A 8 11.92 11.28 -7.73
CA LYS A 8 11.12 10.31 -7.00
C LYS A 8 12.03 9.65 -5.98
N ASN A 9 11.62 9.76 -4.72
CA ASN A 9 12.34 9.19 -3.60
C ASN A 9 12.30 7.66 -3.72
N THR A 10 13.45 7.04 -4.05
CA THR A 10 13.54 5.59 -4.28
C THR A 10 13.02 4.78 -3.10
N SER A 11 13.32 5.20 -1.87
CA SER A 11 12.87 4.54 -0.64
C SER A 11 11.34 4.57 -0.52
N THR A 12 10.72 5.69 -0.89
CA THR A 12 9.24 5.86 -0.91
C THR A 12 8.60 4.94 -1.94
N GLU A 13 9.17 4.81 -3.13
CA GLU A 13 8.64 3.90 -4.17
C GLU A 13 8.77 2.42 -3.76
N LEU A 14 9.92 2.02 -3.22
CA LEU A 14 10.13 0.67 -2.70
C LEU A 14 9.14 0.35 -1.57
N PHE A 15 8.95 1.30 -0.65
CA PHE A 15 8.02 1.14 0.45
C PHE A 15 6.58 1.01 -0.05
N TYR A 16 6.18 1.88 -0.98
CA TYR A 16 4.84 1.83 -1.57
C TYR A 16 4.58 0.51 -2.29
N ASP A 17 5.53 0.00 -3.08
CA ASP A 17 5.37 -1.27 -3.79
C ASP A 17 5.15 -2.44 -2.82
N LEU A 18 5.95 -2.52 -1.76
CA LEU A 18 5.79 -3.51 -0.69
C LEU A 18 4.44 -3.38 0.02
N ALA A 19 4.05 -2.15 0.35
CA ALA A 19 2.78 -1.87 1.02
C ALA A 19 1.58 -2.23 0.15
N LYS A 20 1.62 -1.91 -1.15
CA LYS A 20 0.58 -2.26 -2.12
C LYS A 20 0.41 -3.78 -2.22
N ARG A 21 1.50 -4.54 -2.39
CA ARG A 21 1.45 -6.01 -2.44
C ARG A 21 0.92 -6.61 -1.14
N SER A 22 1.33 -6.07 0.00
CA SER A 22 0.85 -6.52 1.33
C SER A 22 -0.62 -6.19 1.56
N PHE A 23 -1.08 -5.03 1.11
CA PHE A 23 -2.48 -4.61 1.12
C PHE A 23 -3.34 -5.61 0.34
N GLU A 24 -3.01 -5.85 -0.93
CA GLU A 24 -3.78 -6.75 -1.81
C GLU A 24 -3.83 -8.18 -1.26
N ALA A 25 -2.70 -8.71 -0.76
CA ALA A 25 -2.64 -10.05 -0.18
C ALA A 25 -3.51 -10.18 1.07
N SER A 26 -3.48 -9.16 1.94
CA SER A 26 -4.29 -9.13 3.17
C SER A 26 -5.78 -8.99 2.85
N TRP A 27 -6.11 -8.16 1.86
CA TRP A 27 -7.49 -7.96 1.42
C TRP A 27 -8.10 -9.23 0.82
N LYS A 28 -7.38 -9.91 -0.08
CA LYS A 28 -7.80 -11.20 -0.65
C LYS A 28 -7.99 -12.26 0.43
N THR A 29 -7.06 -12.34 1.39
CA THR A 29 -7.17 -13.26 2.52
C THR A 29 -8.43 -12.99 3.34
N MET A 30 -8.79 -11.72 3.54
CA MET A 30 -10.01 -11.35 4.25
C MET A 30 -11.28 -11.71 3.46
N GLN A 31 -11.31 -11.48 2.15
CA GLN A 31 -12.38 -11.93 1.26
C GLN A 31 -12.60 -13.44 1.36
N ASP A 32 -11.51 -14.22 1.29
CA ASP A 32 -11.56 -15.69 1.37
C ASP A 32 -12.10 -16.19 2.71
N ILE A 33 -11.75 -15.53 3.83
CA ILE A 33 -12.22 -15.90 5.17
C ILE A 33 -13.69 -15.55 5.38
N CYS A 34 -14.12 -14.38 4.88
CA CYS A 34 -15.49 -13.91 5.04
C CYS A 34 -16.49 -14.62 4.11
N CYS A 35 -16.01 -15.33 3.07
CA CYS A 35 -16.84 -15.94 2.02
C CYS A 35 -17.84 -14.95 1.39
N ASP A 36 -17.53 -13.65 1.40
CA ASP A 36 -18.44 -12.58 1.02
C ASP A 36 -17.69 -11.42 0.35
N ASN A 37 -18.41 -10.64 -0.44
CA ASN A 37 -17.89 -9.44 -1.06
C ASN A 37 -17.79 -8.31 -0.03
N ILE A 38 -16.57 -8.08 0.46
CA ILE A 38 -16.26 -7.01 1.42
C ILE A 38 -16.01 -5.64 0.74
N SER A 39 -16.35 -5.46 -0.54
CA SER A 39 -16.10 -4.20 -1.28
C SER A 39 -16.69 -2.96 -0.60
N HIS A 40 -17.84 -3.11 0.05
CA HIS A 40 -18.50 -2.03 0.79
C HIS A 40 -17.66 -1.46 1.94
N LEU A 41 -16.64 -2.20 2.42
CA LEU A 41 -15.72 -1.72 3.45
C LEU A 41 -14.73 -0.66 2.92
N VAL A 42 -14.58 -0.52 1.60
CA VAL A 42 -13.73 0.53 1.01
C VAL A 42 -14.30 1.93 1.23
N ASP A 43 -15.64 2.04 1.29
CA ASP A 43 -16.32 3.29 1.61
C ASP A 43 -16.29 3.63 3.12
N ASP A 44 -15.96 2.64 3.97
CA ASP A 44 -15.82 2.84 5.42
C ASP A 44 -14.45 3.46 5.74
N ALA A 45 -14.46 4.76 5.98
CA ALA A 45 -13.25 5.52 6.26
C ALA A 45 -12.50 5.03 7.52
N ASP A 46 -13.21 4.57 8.55
CA ASP A 46 -12.60 4.07 9.78
C ASP A 46 -11.92 2.72 9.53
N PHE A 47 -12.60 1.83 8.80
CA PHE A 47 -12.04 0.55 8.39
C PHE A 47 -10.80 0.75 7.51
N MET A 48 -10.91 1.54 6.44
CA MET A 48 -9.83 1.76 5.49
C MET A 48 -8.62 2.44 6.13
N SER A 49 -8.86 3.43 7.00
CA SER A 49 -7.78 4.08 7.76
C SER A 49 -7.06 3.09 8.68
N ALA A 50 -7.80 2.20 9.36
CA ALA A 50 -7.21 1.18 10.20
C ALA A 50 -6.42 0.14 9.38
N PHE A 51 -6.98 -0.31 8.26
CA PHE A 51 -6.36 -1.29 7.38
C PHE A 51 -5.06 -0.78 6.77
N ILE A 52 -5.07 0.42 6.18
CA ILE A 52 -3.87 1.07 5.62
C ILE A 52 -2.80 1.28 6.70
N ARG A 53 -3.20 1.74 7.91
CA ARG A 53 -2.28 1.90 9.03
C ARG A 53 -1.61 0.58 9.42
N ILE A 54 -2.36 -0.52 9.46
CA ILE A 54 -1.81 -1.85 9.76
C ILE A 54 -0.84 -2.29 8.67
N THR A 55 -1.18 -2.09 7.39
CA THR A 55 -0.29 -2.38 6.26
C THR A 55 1.01 -1.59 6.35
N ILE A 56 0.94 -0.27 6.53
CA ILE A 56 2.13 0.60 6.67
C ILE A 56 2.98 0.14 7.85
N ASN A 57 2.37 -0.10 9.02
CA ASN A 57 3.10 -0.59 10.18
C ASN A 57 3.77 -1.93 9.90
N HIS A 58 3.12 -2.86 9.22
CA HIS A 58 3.71 -4.14 8.86
C HIS A 58 4.96 -3.96 8.00
N ILE A 59 4.90 -3.08 6.98
CA ILE A 59 6.06 -2.79 6.13
C ILE A 59 7.15 -2.04 6.92
N CYS A 60 6.82 -1.06 7.75
CA CYS A 60 7.82 -0.37 8.60
C CYS A 60 8.69 -1.35 9.39
N HIS A 61 8.08 -2.35 10.02
CA HIS A 61 8.81 -3.33 10.83
C HIS A 61 9.64 -4.33 10.01
N ASN A 62 9.37 -4.45 8.71
CA ASN A 62 10.00 -5.47 7.84
C ASN A 62 10.74 -4.86 6.64
N PHE A 63 10.78 -3.54 6.52
CA PHE A 63 11.19 -2.85 5.30
C PHE A 63 12.61 -3.25 4.88
N GLU A 64 13.58 -3.12 5.77
CA GLU A 64 14.97 -3.50 5.51
C GLU A 64 15.11 -4.97 5.09
N LYS A 65 14.37 -5.86 5.76
CA LYS A 65 14.39 -7.29 5.48
C LYS A 65 13.84 -7.56 4.07
N PHE A 66 12.70 -6.99 3.72
CA PHE A 66 12.07 -7.19 2.42
C PHE A 66 12.91 -6.57 1.30
N THR A 67 13.41 -5.35 1.47
CA THR A 67 14.26 -4.72 0.45
C THR A 67 15.55 -5.53 0.23
N MET A 68 16.18 -6.01 1.30
CA MET A 68 17.39 -6.83 1.19
C MET A 68 17.13 -8.16 0.47
N GLN A 69 15.99 -8.81 0.73
CA GLN A 69 15.60 -10.05 0.05
C GLN A 69 15.36 -9.85 -1.45
N GLU A 70 14.88 -8.67 -1.85
CA GLU A 70 14.64 -8.31 -3.25
C GLU A 70 15.89 -7.71 -3.93
N GLY A 71 17.04 -7.67 -3.23
CA GLY A 71 18.29 -7.10 -3.76
C GLY A 71 18.29 -5.57 -3.86
N ASN A 72 17.34 -4.92 -3.18
CA ASN A 72 17.18 -3.47 -3.12
C ASN A 72 17.79 -2.87 -1.85
N GLN A 73 18.11 -1.59 -1.91
CA GLN A 73 18.49 -0.79 -0.74
C GLN A 73 17.51 0.36 -0.60
N GLY A 74 16.74 0.35 0.48
CA GLY A 74 15.84 1.44 0.87
C GLY A 74 16.21 1.93 2.27
N ASN A 75 15.93 3.21 2.53
CA ASN A 75 16.13 3.84 3.83
C ASN A 75 14.78 4.28 4.40
N LEU A 76 14.38 3.74 5.56
CA LEU A 76 13.11 4.07 6.18
C LEU A 76 13.01 5.56 6.57
N GLU A 77 14.12 6.21 6.89
CA GLU A 77 14.17 7.63 7.23
C GLU A 77 13.88 8.54 6.04
N GLU A 78 14.02 8.03 4.82
CA GLU A 78 13.74 8.74 3.57
C GLU A 78 12.31 8.54 3.09
N VAL A 79 11.53 7.65 3.71
CA VAL A 79 10.17 7.32 3.24
C VAL A 79 9.22 8.47 3.53
N ASN A 80 8.52 8.95 2.49
CA ASN A 80 7.40 9.86 2.63
C ASN A 80 6.11 9.06 2.95
N PHE A 81 5.81 8.90 4.24
CA PHE A 81 4.64 8.14 4.69
C PHE A 81 3.30 8.79 4.30
N GLU A 82 3.25 10.12 4.17
CA GLU A 82 2.03 10.81 3.75
C GLU A 82 1.70 10.46 2.29
N GLU A 83 2.70 10.50 1.41
CA GLU A 83 2.54 10.08 0.02
C GLU A 83 2.17 8.60 -0.10
N VAL A 84 2.80 7.73 0.69
CA VAL A 84 2.46 6.29 0.72
C VAL A 84 1.00 6.09 1.13
N ALA A 85 0.55 6.75 2.20
CA ALA A 85 -0.82 6.63 2.68
C ALA A 85 -1.83 7.13 1.65
N GLU A 86 -1.59 8.30 1.04
CA GLU A 86 -2.44 8.85 -0.01
C GLU A 86 -2.55 7.88 -1.20
N ARG A 87 -1.42 7.33 -1.66
CA ARG A 87 -1.40 6.38 -2.78
C ARG A 87 -2.12 5.08 -2.45
N LEU A 88 -2.01 4.58 -1.21
CA LEU A 88 -2.74 3.40 -0.77
C LEU A 88 -4.25 3.64 -0.70
N VAL A 89 -4.70 4.83 -0.27
CA VAL A 89 -6.12 5.20 -0.32
C VAL A 89 -6.59 5.18 -1.77
N ARG A 90 -5.91 5.87 -2.70
CA ARG A 90 -6.31 5.85 -4.11
C ARG A 90 -6.35 4.43 -4.68
N HIS A 91 -5.34 3.62 -4.36
CA HIS A 91 -5.28 2.24 -4.81
C HIS A 91 -6.44 1.39 -4.27
N SER A 92 -6.90 1.60 -3.03
CA SER A 92 -8.04 0.83 -2.50
C SER A 92 -9.32 1.10 -3.28
N TRP A 93 -9.54 2.34 -3.74
CA TRP A 93 -10.66 2.67 -4.62
C TRP A 93 -10.55 1.96 -5.97
N GLU A 94 -9.41 2.11 -6.66
CA GLU A 94 -9.16 1.48 -7.98
C GLU A 94 -9.28 -0.05 -7.94
N PHE A 95 -8.68 -0.68 -6.92
CA PHE A 95 -8.70 -2.12 -6.73
C PHE A 95 -10.11 -2.65 -6.46
N SER A 96 -10.93 -1.89 -5.73
CA SER A 96 -12.32 -2.24 -5.48
C SER A 96 -13.18 -2.14 -6.73
N GLU A 97 -12.95 -1.15 -7.60
CA GLU A 97 -13.69 -0.98 -8.86
C GLU A 97 -13.38 -2.09 -9.87
N GLU A 98 -12.12 -2.54 -9.98
CA GLU A 98 -11.77 -3.68 -10.84
C GLU A 98 -12.48 -4.97 -10.40
N SER A 99 -12.69 -5.13 -9.08
CA SER A 99 -13.44 -6.25 -8.48
C SER A 99 -14.94 -6.26 -8.82
N TYR A 100 -15.51 -5.13 -9.26
CA TYR A 100 -16.93 -5.03 -9.69
C TYR A 100 -17.15 -5.43 -11.16
N THR A 101 -16.09 -5.43 -11.98
CA THR A 101 -16.19 -5.65 -13.43
C THR A 101 -15.87 -7.07 -13.89
N GLN A 102 -15.49 -7.97 -12.98
CA GLN A 102 -15.27 -9.40 -13.22
C GLN A 102 -16.41 -10.26 -12.69
#